data_AF-A0A496D2K2-F1
#
_entry.id   AF-A0A496D2K2-F1
#
_cell.length_a   1.000
_cell.length_b   1.000
_cell.length_c   1.000
_cell.angle_alpha   90.00
_cell.angle_beta   90.00
_cell.angle_gamma   90.00
#
_symmetry.space_group_name_H-M   'P 1'
#
loop_
_entity.id
_entity.type
_entity.pdbx_description
1 polymer ?
#
loop_
_entity_poly.entity_id
_entity_poly.type
_entity_poly.pdbx_seq_one_letter_code
_entity_poly.pdbx_strand_id
1 'polypeptide(L)'
;MTGDQSNLSGVTHSILHGFNYSPLEVPFPGWIMYGAFLNERNSWWPYFNLWATYKSRVSTVLQESDFFADIAVMHPLADMWTIHGPQRDPFPSLHYPSYQYHVWEAIHQNGNSCDYISENIIQQSSFKKGNLVFNNRKYNTLMLLEVESMMPTTAETLVEFVKAGGKLIFVGKEPFYYEL
;
A
#
# COMPACT_ATOMS: atom_id res chain seq x y z
N MET A 1 -1.45 13.04 13.89
CA MET A 1 -0.31 12.18 13.46
C MET A 1 -0.63 11.31 12.24
N THR A 2 -1.88 10.91 11.98
CA THR A 2 -2.19 9.98 10.88
C THR A 2 -2.23 10.59 9.48
N GLY A 3 -2.57 11.89 9.34
CA GLY A 3 -2.83 12.49 8.04
C GLY A 3 -1.64 12.58 7.07
N ASP A 4 -0.44 12.88 7.58
CA ASP A 4 0.77 12.97 6.75
C ASP A 4 1.35 11.58 6.48
N GLN A 5 1.25 10.64 7.44
CA GLN A 5 1.63 9.25 7.22
C GLN A 5 0.80 8.62 6.08
N SER A 6 -0.49 8.92 5.98
CA SER A 6 -1.31 8.51 4.83
C SER A 6 -0.81 9.11 3.52
N ASN A 7 -0.31 10.36 3.51
CA ASN A 7 0.29 10.92 2.30
C ASN A 7 1.59 10.19 1.92
N LEU A 8 2.43 9.85 2.90
CA LEU A 8 3.66 9.09 2.68
C LEU A 8 3.40 7.68 2.12
N SER A 9 2.24 7.08 2.43
CA SER A 9 1.81 5.81 1.85
C SER A 9 1.11 5.94 0.49
N GLY A 10 1.07 7.15 -0.11
CA GLY A 10 0.52 7.39 -1.44
C GLY A 10 -0.89 7.99 -1.50
N VAL A 11 -1.54 8.29 -0.37
CA VAL A 11 -2.88 8.92 -0.39
C VAL A 11 -2.76 10.37 -0.87
N THR A 12 -3.45 10.71 -1.96
CA THR A 12 -3.45 12.07 -2.53
C THR A 12 -4.76 12.82 -2.32
N HIS A 13 -5.81 12.14 -1.85
CA HIS A 13 -7.11 12.73 -1.56
C HIS A 13 -7.65 12.17 -0.25
N SER A 14 -7.78 13.02 0.78
CA SER A 14 -8.24 12.60 2.10
C SER A 14 -9.76 12.71 2.22
N ILE A 15 -10.41 11.61 2.59
CA ILE A 15 -11.82 11.58 2.98
C ILE A 15 -11.88 11.43 4.50
N LEU A 16 -12.55 12.35 5.18
CA LEU A 16 -12.64 12.37 6.64
C LEU A 16 -13.81 11.51 7.14
N HIS A 17 -13.52 10.68 8.13
CA HIS A 17 -14.50 9.78 8.76
C HIS A 17 -14.82 10.26 10.19
N GLY A 18 -15.98 10.84 10.48
CA GLY A 18 -17.04 11.30 9.57
C GLY A 18 -17.56 12.67 9.97
N PHE A 19 -18.42 13.29 9.15
CA PHE A 19 -19.09 14.54 9.51
C PHE A 19 -20.40 14.25 10.24
N ASN A 20 -20.44 14.53 11.55
CA ASN A 20 -21.54 14.06 12.41
C ASN A 20 -22.71 15.05 12.43
N TYR A 21 -23.84 14.67 11.85
CA TYR A 21 -25.08 15.43 12.00
C TYR A 21 -25.59 15.39 13.46
N SER A 22 -26.09 16.51 13.97
CA SER A 22 -26.71 16.61 15.30
C SER A 22 -27.85 17.63 15.32
N PRO A 23 -29.10 17.25 15.64
CA PRO A 23 -30.21 18.19 15.77
C PRO A 23 -29.94 19.28 16.82
N LEU A 24 -30.39 20.52 16.57
CA LEU A 24 -30.11 21.72 17.39
C LEU A 24 -30.48 21.56 18.87
N GLU A 25 -31.55 20.83 19.14
CA GLU A 25 -32.10 20.55 20.46
C GLU A 25 -31.25 19.57 21.30
N VAL A 26 -30.35 18.80 20.67
CA VAL A 26 -29.49 17.86 21.39
C VAL A 26 -28.39 18.65 22.11
N PRO A 27 -28.18 18.47 23.43
CA PRO A 27 -27.09 19.14 24.15
C PRO A 27 -25.71 18.80 23.57
N PHE A 28 -24.72 19.66 23.82
CA PHE A 28 -23.33 19.39 23.46
C PHE A 28 -22.86 18.03 24.03
N PRO A 29 -22.14 17.20 23.25
CA PRO A 29 -21.57 17.48 21.92
C PRO A 29 -22.50 17.20 20.72
N GLY A 30 -23.74 16.75 20.95
CA GLY A 30 -24.62 16.23 19.92
C GLY A 30 -24.46 14.71 19.74
N TRP A 31 -24.93 14.20 18.61
CA TRP A 31 -24.69 12.83 18.18
C TRP A 31 -23.30 12.70 17.57
N ILE A 32 -22.55 11.72 18.06
CA ILE A 32 -21.25 11.34 17.51
C ILE A 32 -21.40 9.90 17.04
N MET A 33 -21.40 9.72 15.73
CA MET A 33 -21.26 8.40 15.11
C MET A 33 -19.76 8.12 14.94
N TYR A 34 -19.38 6.84 14.92
CA TYR A 34 -18.00 6.35 14.77
C TYR A 34 -17.03 7.30 14.05
N GLY A 35 -15.81 7.44 14.58
CA GLY A 35 -14.75 8.23 13.96
C GLY A 35 -14.43 9.52 14.71
N ALA A 36 -14.04 10.56 13.96
CA ALA A 36 -13.72 11.87 14.51
C ALA A 36 -15.00 12.67 14.82
N PHE A 37 -14.99 13.43 15.91
CA PHE A 37 -16.01 14.45 16.18
C PHE A 37 -15.81 15.65 15.23
N LEU A 38 -16.13 15.50 13.96
CA LEU A 38 -16.02 16.58 12.98
C LEU A 38 -17.42 17.11 12.65
N ASN A 39 -17.78 18.28 13.17
CA ASN A 39 -18.97 19.04 12.78
C ASN A 39 -18.87 20.50 13.26
N GLU A 40 -19.88 21.30 12.96
CA GLU A 40 -19.97 22.71 13.31
C GLU A 40 -19.97 23.02 14.81
N ARG A 41 -20.23 22.01 15.66
CA ARG A 41 -20.24 22.13 17.12
C ARG A 41 -18.87 21.88 17.73
N ASN A 42 -17.91 21.38 16.96
CA ASN A 42 -16.56 21.19 17.48
C ASN A 42 -15.90 22.56 17.73
N SER A 43 -15.27 22.73 18.90
CA SER A 43 -14.61 23.95 19.32
C SER A 43 -13.54 24.44 18.34
N TRP A 44 -12.93 23.55 17.54
CA TRP A 44 -11.94 23.92 16.52
C TRP A 44 -12.51 24.04 15.11
N TRP A 45 -13.82 23.85 14.89
CA TRP A 45 -14.46 24.02 13.58
C TRP A 45 -14.19 25.39 12.92
N PRO A 46 -14.20 26.52 13.66
CA PRO A 46 -13.84 27.82 13.07
C PRO A 46 -12.42 27.87 12.47
N TYR A 47 -11.54 26.94 12.86
CA TYR A 47 -10.16 26.82 12.37
C TYR A 47 -9.96 25.65 11.40
N PHE A 48 -10.99 24.86 11.11
CA PHE A 48 -10.91 23.71 10.19
C PHE A 48 -10.39 24.11 8.81
N ASN A 49 -10.72 25.32 8.36
CA ASN A 49 -10.24 25.88 7.09
C ASN A 49 -8.71 25.91 7.00
N LEU A 50 -7.98 26.09 8.11
CA LEU A 50 -6.52 26.08 8.12
C LEU A 50 -5.98 24.68 7.77
N TRP A 51 -6.56 23.64 8.38
CA TRP A 51 -6.21 22.25 8.09
C TRP A 51 -6.63 21.87 6.67
N ALA A 52 -7.84 22.24 6.23
CA ALA A 52 -8.33 21.94 4.89
C ALA A 52 -7.44 22.59 3.83
N THR A 53 -7.03 23.85 4.03
CA THR A 53 -6.12 24.56 3.13
C THR A 53 -4.76 23.87 3.06
N TYR A 54 -4.21 23.43 4.20
CA TYR A 54 -2.96 22.65 4.23
C TYR A 54 -3.09 21.38 3.39
N LYS A 55 -4.14 20.58 3.62
CA LYS A 55 -4.36 19.33 2.89
C LYS A 55 -4.59 19.57 1.40
N SER A 56 -5.35 20.59 1.01
CA SER A 56 -5.53 20.93 -0.41
C SER A 56 -4.21 21.22 -1.10
N ARG A 57 -3.30 21.99 -0.48
CA ARG A 57 -1.98 22.29 -1.07
C ARG A 57 -1.14 21.02 -1.27
N VAL A 58 -1.07 20.17 -0.25
CA VAL A 58 -0.34 18.89 -0.33
C VAL A 58 -0.94 17.99 -1.41
N SER A 59 -2.27 17.86 -1.43
CA SER A 59 -3.00 17.08 -2.44
C SER A 59 -2.75 17.58 -3.86
N THR A 60 -2.74 18.91 -4.09
CA THR A 60 -2.42 19.48 -5.40
C THR A 60 -1.04 19.04 -5.88
N VAL A 61 -0.01 19.18 -5.04
CA VAL A 61 1.35 18.77 -5.42
C VAL A 61 1.41 17.28 -5.74
N LEU A 62 0.81 16.44 -4.88
CA LEU A 62 0.86 14.99 -5.05
C LEU A 62 0.08 14.49 -6.26
N GLN A 63 -1.05 15.12 -6.62
CA GLN A 63 -1.84 14.73 -7.80
C GLN A 63 -1.20 15.17 -9.13
N GLU A 64 -0.42 16.25 -9.10
CA GLU A 64 0.34 16.74 -10.26
C GLU A 64 1.75 16.13 -10.36
N SER A 65 2.06 15.12 -9.54
CA SER A 65 3.37 14.45 -9.51
C SER A 65 3.28 13.00 -9.98
N ASP A 66 4.31 12.56 -10.69
CA ASP A 66 4.54 11.13 -10.94
C ASP A 66 5.23 10.50 -9.73
N PHE A 67 4.51 9.61 -9.04
CA PHE A 67 5.10 8.84 -7.94
C PHE A 67 6.26 7.97 -8.42
N PHE A 68 7.34 7.96 -7.65
CA PHE A 68 8.50 7.14 -7.90
C PHE A 68 8.61 6.06 -6.83
N ALA A 69 8.75 4.82 -7.28
CA ALA A 69 9.09 3.66 -6.47
C ALA A 69 10.10 2.83 -7.26
N ASP A 70 11.22 2.49 -6.64
CA ASP A 70 12.30 1.72 -7.26
C ASP A 70 12.23 0.23 -6.93
N ILE A 71 11.48 -0.11 -5.86
CA ILE A 71 11.32 -1.46 -5.36
C ILE A 71 9.86 -1.92 -5.52
N ALA A 72 9.65 -3.04 -6.18
CA ALA A 72 8.38 -3.76 -6.13
C ALA A 72 8.44 -4.81 -5.01
N VAL A 73 7.34 -5.00 -4.29
CA VAL A 73 7.21 -6.00 -3.22
C VAL A 73 6.05 -6.94 -3.54
N MET A 74 6.27 -8.24 -3.51
CA MET A 74 5.21 -9.24 -3.59
C MET A 74 5.12 -10.00 -2.27
N HIS A 75 3.94 -9.97 -1.65
CA HIS A 75 3.63 -10.75 -0.46
C HIS A 75 3.01 -12.11 -0.87
N PRO A 76 3.05 -13.13 0.01
CA PRO A 76 2.68 -14.49 -0.35
C PRO A 76 1.17 -14.70 -0.18
N LEU A 77 0.37 -13.96 -0.96
CA LEU A 77 -1.09 -13.96 -0.85
C LEU A 77 -1.70 -15.35 -1.09
N ALA A 78 -1.22 -16.04 -2.12
CA ALA A 78 -1.70 -17.38 -2.48
C ALA A 78 -1.37 -18.41 -1.40
N ASP A 79 -0.14 -18.37 -0.85
CA ASP A 79 0.27 -19.21 0.28
C ASP A 79 -0.58 -18.92 1.52
N MET A 80 -0.76 -17.64 1.86
CA MET A 80 -1.62 -17.24 2.99
C MET A 80 -3.03 -17.80 2.84
N TRP A 81 -3.63 -17.70 1.65
CA TRP A 81 -4.98 -18.22 1.40
C TRP A 81 -5.04 -19.75 1.44
N THR A 82 -3.97 -20.44 1.07
CA THR A 82 -3.89 -21.90 1.13
C THR A 82 -3.79 -22.39 2.57
N ILE A 83 -3.01 -21.70 3.42
CA ILE A 83 -2.74 -22.11 4.81
C ILE A 83 -3.86 -21.66 5.76
N HIS A 84 -4.35 -20.43 5.58
CA HIS A 84 -5.25 -19.77 6.55
C HIS A 84 -6.63 -19.45 5.99
N GLY A 85 -6.84 -19.63 4.68
CA GLY A 85 -8.05 -19.17 4.00
C GLY A 85 -8.03 -17.66 3.70
N PRO A 86 -8.96 -17.19 2.85
CA PRO A 86 -9.10 -15.77 2.55
C PRO A 86 -9.64 -15.00 3.76
N GLN A 87 -9.02 -13.87 4.08
CA GLN A 87 -9.50 -12.96 5.12
C GLN A 87 -10.70 -12.16 4.61
N ARG A 88 -11.87 -12.37 5.21
CA ARG A 88 -13.11 -11.63 4.89
C ARG A 88 -13.63 -10.77 6.05
N ASP A 89 -12.89 -10.74 7.15
CA ASP A 89 -13.24 -9.95 8.31
C ASP A 89 -13.12 -8.45 8.00
N PRO A 90 -13.98 -7.59 8.58
CA PRO A 90 -13.87 -6.14 8.40
C PRO A 90 -12.55 -5.57 8.94
N PHE A 91 -11.90 -6.30 9.86
CA PHE A 91 -10.60 -5.97 10.42
C PHE A 91 -9.70 -7.21 10.39
N PRO A 92 -9.04 -7.49 9.24
CA PRO A 92 -8.12 -8.62 9.13
C PRO A 92 -6.99 -8.48 10.14
N SER A 93 -6.78 -9.50 10.98
CA SER A 93 -5.77 -9.49 12.06
C SER A 93 -4.60 -10.44 11.82
N LEU A 94 -4.77 -11.43 10.96
CA LEU A 94 -3.69 -12.31 10.55
C LEU A 94 -2.80 -11.57 9.54
N HIS A 95 -1.51 -11.53 9.83
CA HIS A 95 -0.48 -11.00 8.94
C HIS A 95 0.44 -12.17 8.55
N TYR A 96 0.59 -12.44 7.26
CA TYR A 96 1.44 -13.53 6.75
C TYR A 96 2.34 -13.05 5.60
N PRO A 97 3.67 -13.04 5.78
CA PRO A 97 4.37 -13.22 7.06
C PRO A 97 4.01 -12.08 8.04
N SER A 98 4.29 -12.29 9.34
CA SER A 98 3.90 -11.35 10.40
C SER A 98 4.42 -9.93 10.21
N TYR A 99 5.53 -9.78 9.48
CA TYR A 99 6.18 -8.51 9.18
C TYR A 99 5.77 -7.88 7.85
N GLN A 100 4.89 -8.49 7.04
CA GLN A 100 4.64 -8.05 5.66
C GLN A 100 4.30 -6.55 5.56
N TYR A 101 3.57 -6.01 6.53
CA TYR A 101 3.10 -4.62 6.55
C TYR A 101 4.12 -3.62 7.11
N HIS A 102 5.26 -4.10 7.63
CA HIS A 102 6.36 -3.26 8.11
C HIS A 102 7.46 -3.08 7.05
N VAL A 103 7.43 -3.86 5.97
CA VAL A 103 8.46 -3.84 4.94
C VAL A 103 8.53 -2.48 4.24
N TRP A 104 7.39 -1.89 3.88
CA TRP A 104 7.38 -0.57 3.23
C TRP A 104 7.93 0.54 4.13
N GLU A 105 7.64 0.50 5.44
CA GLU A 105 8.17 1.46 6.40
C GLU A 105 9.69 1.34 6.49
N ALA A 106 10.21 0.11 6.55
CA ALA A 106 11.64 -0.14 6.56
C ALA A 106 12.31 0.32 5.26
N ILE A 107 11.70 0.09 4.10
CA ILE A 107 12.19 0.56 2.80
C ILE A 107 12.26 2.10 2.78
N HIS A 108 11.19 2.77 3.22
CA HIS A 108 11.10 4.23 3.27
C HIS A 108 12.13 4.84 4.23
N GLN A 109 12.35 4.22 5.39
CA GLN A 109 13.36 4.66 6.36
C GLN A 109 14.79 4.52 5.83
N ASN A 110 15.02 3.69 4.81
CA ASN A 110 16.30 3.53 4.13
C ASN A 110 16.41 4.36 2.83
N GLY A 111 15.48 5.30 2.60
CA GLY A 111 15.56 6.28 1.51
C GLY A 111 15.06 5.79 0.15
N ASN A 112 14.37 4.64 0.11
CA ASN A 112 13.78 4.10 -1.12
C ASN A 112 12.24 4.11 -1.02
N SER A 113 11.55 3.83 -2.12
CA SER A 113 10.08 3.76 -2.15
C SER A 113 9.62 2.48 -2.81
N CYS A 114 8.47 1.97 -2.38
CA CYS A 114 7.98 0.70 -2.90
C CYS A 114 6.48 0.65 -3.17
N ASP A 115 6.12 -0.20 -4.13
CA ASP A 115 4.74 -0.58 -4.42
C ASP A 115 4.57 -2.08 -4.20
N TYR A 116 3.43 -2.48 -3.63
CA TYR A 116 3.05 -3.90 -3.58
C TYR A 116 2.43 -4.31 -4.92
N ILE A 117 2.93 -5.41 -5.48
CA ILE A 117 2.47 -5.95 -6.76
C ILE A 117 2.01 -7.40 -6.62
N SER A 118 1.30 -7.88 -7.64
CA SER A 118 0.84 -9.26 -7.76
C SER A 118 1.54 -9.99 -8.89
N GLU A 119 1.42 -11.31 -8.91
CA GLU A 119 1.89 -12.14 -10.04
C GLU A 119 1.35 -11.64 -11.39
N ASN A 120 0.08 -11.20 -11.43
CA ASN A 120 -0.53 -10.69 -12.66
C ASN A 120 0.18 -9.44 -13.19
N ILE A 121 0.61 -8.54 -12.29
CA ILE A 121 1.40 -7.35 -12.67
C ILE A 121 2.76 -7.79 -13.24
N ILE A 122 3.43 -8.77 -12.59
CA ILE A 122 4.71 -9.30 -13.05
C ILE A 122 4.58 -9.87 -14.47
N GLN A 123 3.59 -10.75 -14.69
CA GLN A 123 3.35 -11.41 -15.98
C GLN A 123 3.00 -10.44 -17.12
N GLN A 124 2.34 -9.32 -16.81
CA GLN A 124 1.99 -8.29 -17.79
C GLN A 124 3.09 -7.22 -17.97
N SER A 125 4.19 -7.31 -17.23
CA SER A 125 5.27 -6.34 -17.30
C SER A 125 6.19 -6.59 -18.49
N SER A 126 6.90 -5.54 -18.90
CA SER A 126 8.02 -5.66 -19.84
C SER A 126 9.34 -5.36 -19.13
N PHE A 127 10.45 -5.92 -19.62
CA PHE A 127 11.77 -5.74 -19.01
C PHE A 127 12.68 -4.90 -19.88
N LYS A 128 13.13 -3.76 -19.37
CA LYS A 128 13.98 -2.81 -20.12
C LYS A 128 15.07 -2.25 -19.24
N LYS A 129 16.34 -2.46 -19.63
CA LYS A 129 17.53 -1.91 -18.95
C LYS A 129 17.52 -2.17 -17.43
N GLY A 130 17.29 -3.43 -17.03
CA GLY A 130 17.23 -3.84 -15.62
C GLY A 130 15.99 -3.40 -14.85
N ASN A 131 14.95 -2.90 -15.52
CA ASN A 131 13.70 -2.49 -14.87
C ASN A 131 12.53 -3.38 -15.31
N LEU A 132 11.70 -3.78 -14.34
CA LEU A 132 10.33 -4.25 -14.52
C LEU A 132 9.45 -3.04 -14.78
N VAL A 133 8.77 -3.01 -15.93
CA VAL A 133 7.97 -1.86 -16.37
C VAL A 133 6.52 -2.29 -16.56
N PHE A 134 5.63 -1.68 -15.79
CA PHE A 134 4.19 -1.85 -15.87
C PHE A 134 3.51 -0.49 -16.00
N ASN A 135 2.84 -0.24 -17.12
CA ASN A 135 2.34 1.09 -17.49
C ASN A 135 3.43 2.18 -17.34
N ASN A 136 3.18 3.19 -16.51
CA ASN A 136 4.10 4.29 -16.24
C ASN A 136 5.03 4.03 -15.03
N ARG A 137 4.96 2.85 -14.41
CA ARG A 137 5.79 2.46 -13.26
C ARG A 137 6.98 1.63 -13.72
N LYS A 138 8.11 1.80 -13.04
CA LYS A 138 9.35 1.06 -13.29
C LYS A 138 10.02 0.71 -11.98
N TYR A 139 10.46 -0.53 -11.83
CA TYR A 139 11.12 -1.01 -10.63
C TYR A 139 12.42 -1.71 -11.01
N ASN A 140 13.53 -1.35 -10.37
CA ASN A 140 14.82 -2.00 -10.62
C ASN A 140 15.04 -3.22 -9.71
N THR A 141 14.27 -3.32 -8.62
CA THR A 141 14.35 -4.38 -7.62
C THR A 141 12.97 -4.95 -7.38
N LEU A 142 12.87 -6.27 -7.29
CA LEU A 142 11.68 -7.00 -6.87
C LEU A 142 12.01 -7.83 -5.63
N MET A 143 11.26 -7.61 -4.55
CA MET A 143 11.35 -8.37 -3.31
C MET A 143 10.16 -9.33 -3.19
N LEU A 144 10.44 -10.60 -2.95
CA LEU A 144 9.44 -11.63 -2.69
C LEU A 144 9.49 -12.00 -1.20
N LEU A 145 8.41 -11.74 -0.48
CA LEU A 145 8.31 -11.99 0.95
C LEU A 145 7.78 -13.40 1.19
N GLU A 146 8.64 -14.35 1.56
CA GLU A 146 8.27 -15.74 1.86
C GLU A 146 7.28 -16.36 0.85
N VAL A 147 7.44 -16.06 -0.44
CA VAL A 147 6.62 -16.61 -1.52
C VAL A 147 7.10 -18.03 -1.80
N GLU A 148 6.32 -19.01 -1.37
CA GLU A 148 6.64 -20.43 -1.49
C GLU A 148 6.02 -21.04 -2.76
N SER A 149 4.82 -20.56 -3.14
CA SER A 149 4.14 -20.95 -4.38
C SER A 149 3.94 -19.77 -5.33
N MET A 150 4.05 -20.04 -6.63
CA MET A 150 3.74 -19.10 -7.71
C MET A 150 3.35 -19.85 -8.98
N MET A 151 2.72 -19.15 -9.92
CA MET A 151 2.47 -19.71 -11.25
C MET A 151 3.79 -19.97 -11.99
N PRO A 152 3.91 -21.08 -12.76
CA PRO A 152 5.10 -21.35 -13.57
C PRO A 152 5.45 -20.21 -14.53
N THR A 153 4.44 -19.57 -15.11
CA THR A 153 4.59 -18.38 -15.97
C THR A 153 5.19 -17.19 -15.23
N THR A 154 4.89 -17.01 -13.94
CA THR A 154 5.53 -16.00 -13.10
C THR A 154 7.01 -16.31 -12.93
N ALA A 155 7.36 -17.57 -12.63
CA ALA A 155 8.75 -17.98 -12.47
C ALA A 155 9.57 -17.74 -13.76
N GLU A 156 9.03 -18.10 -14.92
CA GLU A 156 9.63 -17.82 -16.24
C GLU A 156 9.85 -16.31 -16.44
N THR A 157 8.83 -15.51 -16.13
CA THR A 157 8.87 -14.04 -16.24
C THR A 157 9.94 -13.43 -15.31
N LEU A 158 10.11 -13.96 -14.10
CA LEU A 158 11.16 -13.53 -13.16
C LEU A 158 12.56 -13.81 -13.70
N VAL A 159 12.75 -14.92 -14.41
CA VAL A 159 14.02 -15.22 -15.09
C VAL A 159 14.31 -14.19 -16.17
N GLU A 160 13.31 -13.76 -16.94
CA GLU A 160 13.47 -12.69 -17.93
C GLU A 160 13.84 -11.35 -17.29
N PHE A 161 13.21 -11.01 -16.17
CA PHE A 161 13.55 -9.80 -15.38
C PHE A 161 15.03 -9.79 -14.95
N VAL A 162 15.50 -10.90 -14.37
CA VAL A 162 16.90 -11.03 -13.93
C VAL A 162 17.86 -10.99 -15.12
N LYS A 163 17.53 -11.68 -16.23
CA LYS A 163 18.33 -11.62 -17.47
C LYS A 163 18.42 -10.22 -18.05
N ALA A 164 17.37 -9.41 -17.90
CA ALA A 164 17.37 -8.01 -18.32
C ALA A 164 18.21 -7.09 -17.41
N GLY A 165 18.76 -7.62 -16.30
CA GLY A 165 19.59 -6.90 -15.33
C GLY A 165 18.85 -6.45 -14.07
N GLY A 166 17.62 -6.92 -13.86
CA GLY A 166 16.84 -6.63 -12.67
C GLY A 166 17.34 -7.37 -11.43
N LYS A 167 17.11 -6.78 -10.25
CA LYS A 167 17.49 -7.39 -8.97
C LYS A 167 16.31 -8.11 -8.35
N LEU A 168 16.41 -9.43 -8.18
CA LEU A 168 15.43 -10.24 -7.47
C LEU A 168 15.95 -10.59 -6.08
N ILE A 169 15.14 -10.37 -5.04
CA ILE A 169 15.47 -10.65 -3.64
C ILE A 169 14.39 -11.55 -3.06
N PHE A 170 14.78 -12.69 -2.52
CA PHE A 170 13.92 -13.54 -1.70
C PHE A 170 14.15 -13.21 -0.23
N VAL A 171 13.08 -12.99 0.53
CA VAL A 171 13.14 -12.69 1.97
C VAL A 171 12.59 -13.88 2.73
N GLY A 172 13.42 -14.45 3.61
CA GLY A 172 13.05 -15.59 4.47
C GLY A 172 13.04 -16.92 3.74
N LYS A 173 12.07 -17.13 2.84
CA LYS A 173 11.87 -18.36 2.07
C LYS A 173 11.91 -18.09 0.57
N GLU A 174 12.25 -19.12 -0.18
CA GLU A 174 12.26 -19.10 -1.64
C GLU A 174 11.20 -20.04 -2.22
N PRO A 175 10.69 -19.75 -3.44
CA PRO A 175 9.73 -20.62 -4.11
C PRO A 175 10.36 -21.97 -4.38
N PHE A 176 9.57 -23.04 -4.21
CA PHE A 176 10.04 -24.39 -4.49
C PHE A 176 9.03 -25.16 -5.35
N TYR A 177 9.55 -26.12 -6.10
CA TYR A 177 8.75 -26.96 -6.97
C TYR A 177 8.31 -28.22 -6.23
N TYR A 178 7.01 -28.51 -6.23
CA TYR A 178 6.48 -29.81 -5.80
C TYR A 178 6.46 -30.75 -7.00
N GLU A 179 7.30 -31.78 -6.98
CA GLU A 179 7.02 -33.00 -7.76
C GLU A 179 5.91 -33.77 -7.01
N LEU A 180 4.74 -33.91 -7.65
CA LEU A 180 3.65 -34.77 -7.19
C LEU A 180 3.94 -36.24 -7.56
#